data_AF-A0A8T4JPH9-F1
#
_entry.id   AF-A0A8T4JPH9-F1
#
_cell.length_a   1.000
_cell.length_b   1.000
_cell.length_c   1.000
_cell.angle_alpha   90.00
_cell.angle_beta   90.00
_cell.angle_gamma   90.00
#
_symmetry.space_group_name_H-M   'P 1'
#
loop_
_entity.id
_entity.type
_entity.pdbx_description
1 polymer ?
#
loop_
_entity_poly.entity_id
_entity_poly.type
_entity_poly.pdbx_seq_one_letter_code
_entity_poly.pdbx_strand_id
1 'polypeptide(L)'
;MSKDSESGMLGKFIDFFKGRKGSLDDSIEQFYKSEDSSDSFLKTLCEYVSGERTLEETKHLDFSGPVAMFAGCAKIVEKYDPDRAMDCFEATMTKARDLVELDNNFSVSPQRIDEIMVCYAMGKLMHHGTPVLETILHIADNFQRIKERKDDESYKGNPEYAAEDALRYLNHAIRQGDTLEHPMEEKLFFSPLSVYLASIGEYTGDFDKTLMKSAELLELGSRTKMSPAEINEVAFYYAFGTLIDAGLSLERTFMMLQDGSKNYLIGPEANVFDGMINDAKGNVALETILEKQSSFSPDLVKRLADPNVPWEQELLKYSAELQEKYSKN
;
A
#
# COMPACT_ATOMS: atom_id res chain seq x y z
N MET A 1 -52.02 -7.95 -2.78
CA MET A 1 -50.72 -7.96 -3.48
C MET A 1 -49.85 -6.94 -2.78
N SER A 2 -49.04 -7.41 -1.82
CA SER A 2 -48.20 -6.61 -0.94
C SER A 2 -46.91 -6.21 -1.63
N LYS A 3 -46.52 -4.94 -1.44
CA LYS A 3 -45.17 -4.43 -1.67
C LYS A 3 -44.42 -4.52 -0.36
N ASP A 4 -43.76 -5.64 -0.11
CA ASP A 4 -42.80 -5.84 0.97
C ASP A 4 -41.62 -6.64 0.39
N SER A 5 -40.54 -5.97 -0.03
CA SER A 5 -39.25 -6.65 -0.25
C SER A 5 -38.00 -5.73 -0.34
N GLU A 6 -38.07 -4.43 -0.07
CA GLU A 6 -36.91 -3.52 -0.16
C GLU A 6 -36.40 -2.98 1.21
N SER A 7 -36.54 -3.77 2.28
CA SER A 7 -36.00 -3.42 3.61
C SER A 7 -34.88 -4.34 4.11
N GLY A 8 -34.35 -5.22 3.26
CA GLY A 8 -33.53 -6.37 3.67
C GLY A 8 -32.08 -6.09 4.09
N MET A 9 -31.48 -4.96 3.70
CA MET A 9 -30.05 -4.69 3.92
C MET A 9 -29.81 -3.36 4.64
N LEU A 10 -30.50 -2.29 4.23
CA LEU A 10 -30.46 -0.98 4.88
C LEU A 10 -31.02 -1.04 6.32
N GLY A 11 -32.10 -1.80 6.54
CA GLY A 11 -32.68 -2.00 7.87
C GLY A 11 -31.73 -2.76 8.81
N LYS A 12 -31.04 -3.78 8.31
CA LYS A 12 -30.08 -4.57 9.11
C LYS A 12 -28.80 -3.80 9.44
N PHE A 13 -28.33 -2.96 8.52
CA PHE A 13 -27.18 -2.09 8.73
C PHE A 13 -27.51 -1.01 9.77
N ILE A 14 -28.69 -0.38 9.65
CA ILE A 14 -29.18 0.61 10.61
C ILE A 14 -29.46 -0.02 11.99
N ASP A 15 -30.05 -1.21 12.05
CA ASP A 15 -30.34 -1.90 13.31
C ASP A 15 -29.07 -2.44 14.00
N PHE A 16 -28.04 -2.78 13.23
CA PHE A 16 -26.70 -3.13 13.73
C PHE A 16 -26.05 -1.96 14.49
N PHE A 17 -26.28 -0.73 14.04
CA PHE A 17 -25.79 0.48 14.72
C PHE A 17 -26.74 1.04 15.80
N LYS A 18 -28.05 0.72 15.76
CA LYS A 18 -29.05 1.18 16.75
C LYS A 18 -29.06 0.42 18.08
N GLY A 19 -28.29 -0.67 18.20
CA GLY A 19 -28.42 -1.64 19.29
C GLY A 19 -27.93 -1.24 20.69
N ARG A 20 -27.07 -0.22 20.89
CA ARG A 20 -26.55 0.13 22.23
C ARG A 20 -26.25 1.62 22.44
N LYS A 21 -26.35 2.03 23.71
CA LYS A 21 -26.35 3.40 24.24
C LYS A 21 -25.07 4.18 23.92
N GLY A 22 -25.24 5.22 23.12
CA GLY A 22 -24.22 6.16 22.63
C GLY A 22 -24.40 6.28 21.12
N SER A 23 -25.07 7.33 20.65
CA SER A 23 -25.46 7.42 19.25
C SER A 23 -24.27 7.85 18.38
N LEU A 24 -24.15 7.25 17.19
CA LEU A 24 -23.27 7.75 16.14
C LEU A 24 -23.55 9.24 15.87
N ASP A 25 -24.80 9.68 16.06
CA ASP A 25 -25.22 11.08 15.96
C ASP A 25 -24.49 11.98 16.98
N ASP A 26 -24.17 11.51 18.19
CA ASP A 26 -23.44 12.31 19.19
C ASP A 26 -21.95 12.48 18.82
N SER A 27 -21.33 11.45 18.24
CA SER A 27 -19.94 11.49 17.75
C SER A 27 -19.83 12.30 16.45
N ILE A 28 -20.83 12.18 15.58
CA ILE A 28 -20.98 12.99 14.37
C ILE A 28 -21.25 14.45 14.75
N GLU A 29 -22.12 14.76 15.72
CA GLU A 29 -22.41 16.13 16.15
C GLU A 29 -21.20 16.80 16.83
N GLN A 30 -20.33 16.02 17.48
CA GLN A 30 -19.02 16.49 17.95
C GLN A 30 -18.04 16.74 16.79
N PHE A 31 -18.05 15.89 15.75
CA PHE A 31 -17.31 16.09 14.50
C PHE A 31 -17.73 17.39 13.78
N TYR A 32 -19.02 17.74 13.82
CA TYR A 32 -19.56 18.96 13.20
C TYR A 32 -19.12 20.28 13.84
N LYS A 33 -18.55 20.24 15.06
CA LYS A 33 -18.21 21.45 15.83
C LYS A 33 -16.74 21.89 15.71
N SER A 34 -15.86 21.13 15.05
CA SER A 34 -14.49 21.56 14.73
C SER A 34 -14.42 22.20 13.34
N GLU A 35 -14.24 23.53 13.29
CA GLU A 35 -14.10 24.30 12.05
C GLU A 35 -12.70 24.19 11.43
N ASP A 36 -12.25 22.98 11.03
CA ASP A 36 -11.02 22.84 10.23
C ASP A 36 -11.28 22.14 8.91
N SER A 37 -10.74 22.69 7.82
CA SER A 37 -11.01 22.34 6.42
C SER A 37 -10.69 20.89 6.02
N SER A 38 -10.02 20.13 6.89
CA SER A 38 -9.81 18.68 6.76
C SER A 38 -11.06 17.83 7.06
N ASP A 39 -12.09 18.41 7.68
CA ASP A 39 -13.30 17.69 8.09
C ASP A 39 -14.33 17.53 6.96
N SER A 40 -14.28 18.30 5.86
CA SER A 40 -15.27 18.16 4.76
C SER A 40 -15.11 16.87 3.96
N PHE A 41 -13.86 16.47 3.68
CA PHE A 41 -13.53 15.21 3.01
C PHE A 41 -13.89 14.02 3.90
N LEU A 42 -13.44 14.02 5.15
CA LEU A 42 -13.69 12.94 6.09
C LEU A 42 -15.18 12.77 6.39
N LYS A 43 -15.91 13.88 6.55
CA LYS A 43 -17.37 13.85 6.68
C LYS A 43 -18.04 13.25 5.46
N THR A 44 -17.68 13.72 4.26
CA THR A 44 -18.29 13.24 3.01
C THR A 44 -17.92 11.79 2.75
N LEU A 45 -16.73 11.33 3.15
CA LEU A 45 -16.32 9.94 3.14
C LEU A 45 -17.09 9.11 4.17
N CYS A 46 -17.30 9.60 5.39
CA CYS A 46 -18.17 8.96 6.39
C CYS A 46 -19.60 8.82 5.87
N GLU A 47 -20.18 9.88 5.31
CA GLU A 47 -21.52 9.89 4.72
C GLU A 47 -21.60 8.92 3.53
N TYR A 48 -20.56 8.85 2.70
CA TYR A 48 -20.48 7.84 1.63
C TYR A 48 -20.39 6.43 2.19
N VAL A 49 -19.53 6.19 3.18
CA VAL A 49 -19.32 4.87 3.82
C VAL A 49 -20.57 4.42 4.59
N SER A 50 -21.34 5.32 5.21
CA SER A 50 -22.61 5.02 5.87
C SER A 50 -23.78 4.84 4.89
N GLY A 51 -23.61 5.22 3.62
CA GLY A 51 -24.66 5.17 2.60
C GLY A 51 -25.60 6.38 2.61
N GLU A 52 -25.27 7.42 3.38
CA GLU A 52 -25.96 8.71 3.40
C GLU A 52 -25.67 9.57 2.16
N ARG A 53 -24.58 9.28 1.45
CA ARG A 53 -24.31 9.83 0.11
C ARG A 53 -24.12 8.75 -0.93
N THR A 54 -24.64 9.07 -2.11
CA THR A 54 -24.38 8.31 -3.34
C THR A 54 -22.99 8.60 -3.88
N LEU A 55 -22.48 7.69 -4.70
CA LEU A 55 -21.20 7.89 -5.39
C LEU A 55 -21.20 9.18 -6.21
N GLU A 56 -22.29 9.45 -6.94
CA GLU A 56 -22.44 10.64 -7.78
C GLU A 56 -22.25 11.94 -6.98
N GLU A 57 -22.77 11.98 -5.75
CA GLU A 57 -22.65 13.11 -4.82
C GLU A 57 -21.25 13.28 -4.25
N THR A 58 -20.36 12.29 -4.43
CA THR A 58 -18.99 12.30 -3.92
C THR A 58 -17.92 12.41 -5.01
N LYS A 59 -18.31 12.47 -6.30
CA LYS A 59 -17.40 12.63 -7.44
C LYS A 59 -16.50 13.88 -7.41
N HIS A 60 -16.86 14.87 -6.59
CA HIS A 60 -16.07 16.08 -6.39
C HIS A 60 -14.94 15.89 -5.37
N LEU A 61 -14.98 14.82 -4.57
CA LEU A 61 -13.86 14.38 -3.77
C LEU A 61 -12.89 13.65 -4.70
N ASP A 62 -11.64 14.08 -4.67
CA ASP A 62 -10.58 13.38 -5.37
C ASP A 62 -10.24 12.08 -4.62
N PHE A 63 -11.09 11.06 -4.78
CA PHE A 63 -10.77 9.67 -4.44
C PHE A 63 -9.82 9.15 -5.51
N SER A 64 -8.62 9.71 -5.56
CA SER A 64 -7.72 9.46 -6.67
C SER A 64 -7.42 7.96 -6.86
N GLY A 65 -7.75 7.09 -5.86
CA GLY A 65 -7.73 5.62 -5.90
C GLY A 65 -7.74 4.94 -4.52
N PRO A 66 -7.59 3.59 -4.46
CA PRO A 66 -7.70 2.78 -3.25
C PRO A 66 -6.93 3.29 -2.03
N VAL A 67 -5.63 3.57 -2.14
CA VAL A 67 -4.78 3.97 -0.98
C VAL A 67 -5.29 5.25 -0.34
N ALA A 68 -5.72 6.23 -1.13
CA ALA A 68 -6.26 7.48 -0.61
C ALA A 68 -7.57 7.26 0.16
N MET A 69 -8.43 6.36 -0.33
CA MET A 69 -9.63 5.95 0.39
C MET A 69 -9.31 5.24 1.71
N PHE A 70 -8.37 4.28 1.68
CA PHE A 70 -7.93 3.59 2.88
C PHE A 70 -7.31 4.53 3.90
N ALA A 71 -6.47 5.46 3.45
CA ALA A 71 -5.88 6.47 4.32
C ALA A 71 -6.94 7.36 4.99
N GLY A 72 -7.97 7.76 4.22
CA GLY A 72 -9.10 8.50 4.76
C GLY A 72 -9.86 7.72 5.83
N CYS A 73 -10.15 6.45 5.56
CA CYS A 73 -10.89 5.59 6.49
C CYS A 73 -10.06 5.22 7.74
N ALA A 74 -8.76 4.93 7.58
CA ALA A 74 -7.85 4.67 8.68
C ALA A 74 -7.76 5.88 9.63
N LYS A 75 -7.69 7.11 9.09
CA LYS A 75 -7.73 8.33 9.92
C LYS A 75 -9.04 8.49 10.69
N ILE A 76 -10.17 8.10 10.12
CA ILE A 76 -11.47 8.13 10.82
C ILE A 76 -11.45 7.12 11.97
N VAL A 77 -10.96 5.92 11.72
CA VAL A 77 -10.82 4.87 12.72
C VAL A 77 -9.91 5.30 13.88
N GLU A 78 -8.70 5.77 13.57
CA GLU A 78 -7.71 6.21 14.55
C GLU A 78 -8.26 7.31 15.46
N LYS A 79 -9.06 8.23 14.90
CA LYS A 79 -9.57 9.40 15.61
C LYS A 79 -10.77 9.08 16.51
N TYR A 80 -11.57 8.04 16.21
CA TYR A 80 -12.90 7.93 16.81
C TYR A 80 -13.23 6.60 17.50
N ASP A 81 -12.70 5.44 17.07
CA ASP A 81 -12.98 4.16 17.76
C ASP A 81 -12.05 3.01 17.30
N PRO A 82 -11.00 2.68 18.09
CA PRO A 82 -10.12 1.54 17.80
C PRO A 82 -10.84 0.20 17.75
N ASP A 83 -11.92 0.03 18.53
CA ASP A 83 -12.65 -1.23 18.59
C ASP A 83 -13.48 -1.48 17.31
N ARG A 84 -13.74 -0.43 16.53
CA ARG A 84 -14.44 -0.48 15.23
C ARG A 84 -13.52 -0.37 14.03
N ALA A 85 -12.21 -0.32 14.25
CA ALA A 85 -11.21 -0.22 13.21
C ALA A 85 -11.40 -1.25 12.10
N MET A 86 -11.70 -2.49 12.50
CA MET A 86 -11.85 -3.59 11.56
C MET A 86 -13.18 -3.56 10.80
N ASP A 87 -14.28 -3.13 11.41
CA ASP A 87 -15.56 -3.00 10.72
C ASP A 87 -15.49 -1.87 9.67
N CYS A 88 -14.87 -0.75 10.02
CA CYS A 88 -14.60 0.34 9.08
C CYS A 88 -13.67 -0.13 7.95
N PHE A 89 -12.58 -0.82 8.29
CA PHE A 89 -11.67 -1.40 7.30
C PHE A 89 -12.40 -2.31 6.32
N GLU A 90 -13.25 -3.22 6.81
CA GLU A 90 -14.04 -4.14 5.99
C GLU A 90 -15.00 -3.41 5.04
N ALA A 91 -15.69 -2.38 5.53
CA ALA A 91 -16.56 -1.52 4.72
C ALA A 91 -15.77 -0.75 3.65
N THR A 92 -14.57 -0.26 3.99
CA THR A 92 -13.67 0.41 3.05
C THR A 92 -13.15 -0.54 1.98
N MET A 93 -12.76 -1.77 2.33
CA MET A 93 -12.34 -2.80 1.37
C MET A 93 -13.42 -3.09 0.34
N THR A 94 -14.66 -3.28 0.82
CA THR A 94 -15.79 -3.55 -0.06
C THR A 94 -16.03 -2.37 -1.02
N LYS A 95 -16.07 -1.15 -0.49
CA LYS A 95 -16.33 0.05 -1.31
C LYS A 95 -15.20 0.43 -2.24
N ALA A 96 -13.94 0.21 -1.84
CA ALA A 96 -12.78 0.44 -2.70
C ALA A 96 -12.83 -0.51 -3.91
N ARG A 97 -13.19 -1.78 -3.70
CA ARG A 97 -13.39 -2.73 -4.80
C ARG A 97 -14.52 -2.30 -5.73
N ASP A 98 -15.69 -1.98 -5.17
CA ASP A 98 -16.84 -1.51 -5.96
C ASP A 98 -16.48 -0.26 -6.79
N LEU A 99 -15.67 0.65 -6.25
CA LEU A 99 -15.28 1.87 -6.95
C LEU A 99 -14.31 1.63 -8.09
N VAL A 100 -13.36 0.72 -7.91
CA VAL A 100 -12.44 0.36 -8.99
C VAL A 100 -13.18 -0.40 -10.10
N GLU A 101 -14.16 -1.24 -9.75
CA GLU A 101 -15.03 -1.88 -10.75
C GLU A 101 -15.84 -0.87 -11.58
N LEU A 102 -16.19 0.28 -10.99
CA LEU A 102 -16.96 1.35 -11.65
C LEU A 102 -16.10 2.36 -12.42
N ASP A 103 -14.83 2.53 -12.07
CA ASP A 103 -13.92 3.43 -12.78
C ASP A 103 -13.34 2.76 -14.03
N ASN A 104 -13.95 3.05 -15.18
CA ASN A 104 -13.49 2.57 -16.49
C ASN A 104 -12.05 3.00 -16.84
N ASN A 105 -11.44 3.93 -16.09
CA ASN A 105 -10.04 4.33 -16.31
C ASN A 105 -9.04 3.43 -15.58
N PHE A 106 -9.48 2.61 -14.62
CA PHE A 106 -8.63 1.66 -13.93
C PHE A 106 -8.53 0.37 -14.76
N SER A 107 -7.44 0.21 -15.53
CA SER A 107 -7.14 -1.04 -16.23
C SER A 107 -6.43 -2.04 -15.32
N VAL A 108 -6.97 -2.26 -14.13
CA VAL A 108 -6.27 -2.98 -13.05
C VAL A 108 -6.98 -4.28 -12.78
N SER A 109 -6.22 -5.38 -12.67
CA SER A 109 -6.82 -6.66 -12.32
C SER A 109 -7.35 -6.62 -10.88
N PRO A 110 -8.44 -7.34 -10.57
CA PRO A 110 -8.94 -7.46 -9.20
C PRO A 110 -7.86 -7.87 -8.20
N GLN A 111 -7.00 -8.82 -8.59
CA GLN A 111 -5.84 -9.24 -7.81
C GLN A 111 -4.90 -8.07 -7.44
N ARG A 112 -4.64 -7.16 -8.38
CA ARG A 112 -3.73 -6.04 -8.15
C ARG A 112 -4.32 -5.03 -7.16
N ILE A 113 -5.65 -4.83 -7.18
CA ILE A 113 -6.35 -4.03 -6.16
C ILE A 113 -6.19 -4.70 -4.81
N ASP A 114 -6.47 -6.01 -4.73
CA ASP A 114 -6.34 -6.76 -3.48
C ASP A 114 -4.90 -6.69 -2.93
N GLU A 115 -3.89 -6.77 -3.79
CA GLU A 115 -2.48 -6.63 -3.40
C GLU A 115 -2.20 -5.23 -2.81
N ILE A 116 -2.65 -4.15 -3.47
CA ILE A 116 -2.55 -2.78 -2.95
C ILE A 116 -3.17 -2.68 -1.56
N MET A 117 -4.38 -3.22 -1.42
CA MET A 117 -5.12 -3.18 -0.16
C MET A 117 -4.40 -3.97 0.95
N VAL A 118 -3.91 -5.17 0.64
CA VAL A 118 -3.17 -6.01 1.58
C VAL A 118 -1.90 -5.32 2.04
N CYS A 119 -1.07 -4.83 1.12
CA CYS A 119 0.18 -4.14 1.48
C CYS A 119 -0.10 -2.90 2.34
N TYR A 120 -1.09 -2.09 1.97
CA TYR A 120 -1.43 -0.90 2.74
C TYR A 120 -1.95 -1.24 4.14
N ALA A 121 -2.87 -2.19 4.24
CA ALA A 121 -3.48 -2.62 5.49
C ALA A 121 -2.44 -3.23 6.44
N MET A 122 -1.56 -4.09 5.91
CA MET A 122 -0.48 -4.67 6.69
C MET A 122 0.44 -3.59 7.24
N GLY A 123 0.90 -2.69 6.35
CA GLY A 123 1.77 -1.61 6.74
C GLY A 123 1.15 -0.70 7.81
N LYS A 124 -0.13 -0.36 7.67
CA LYS A 124 -0.83 0.48 8.65
C LYS A 124 -1.04 -0.21 10.00
N LEU A 125 -1.53 -1.44 10.03
CA LEU A 125 -1.75 -2.14 11.30
C LEU A 125 -0.44 -2.34 12.06
N MET A 126 0.65 -2.67 11.36
CA MET A 126 1.99 -2.80 11.93
C MET A 126 2.54 -1.47 12.43
N HIS A 127 2.31 -0.37 11.70
CA HIS A 127 2.67 0.98 12.13
C HIS A 127 2.05 1.35 13.49
N HIS A 128 0.82 0.87 13.74
CA HIS A 128 0.13 1.04 15.03
C HIS A 128 0.51 0.02 16.10
N GLY A 129 1.54 -0.80 15.85
CA GLY A 129 2.07 -1.77 16.82
C GLY A 129 1.35 -3.12 16.82
N THR A 130 0.49 -3.40 15.85
CA THR A 130 -0.13 -4.72 15.71
C THR A 130 0.93 -5.73 15.27
N PRO A 131 1.14 -6.86 15.98
CA PRO A 131 2.11 -7.86 15.58
C PRO A 131 1.86 -8.39 14.15
N VAL A 132 2.93 -8.72 13.41
CA VAL A 132 2.87 -9.19 12.01
C VAL A 132 1.87 -10.34 11.82
N LEU A 133 1.96 -11.37 12.66
CA LEU A 133 1.09 -12.55 12.57
C LEU A 133 -0.39 -12.22 12.81
N GLU A 134 -0.67 -11.32 13.74
CA GLU A 134 -2.03 -10.88 14.05
C GLU A 134 -2.59 -10.03 12.93
N THR A 135 -1.79 -9.09 12.41
CA THR A 135 -2.10 -8.28 11.23
C THR A 135 -2.51 -9.16 10.03
N ILE A 136 -1.70 -10.17 9.70
CA ILE A 136 -1.97 -11.08 8.57
C ILE A 136 -3.30 -11.84 8.78
N LEU A 137 -3.56 -12.34 9.99
CA LEU A 137 -4.80 -13.06 10.30
C LEU A 137 -6.03 -12.16 10.22
N HIS A 138 -5.96 -10.95 10.76
CA HIS A 138 -7.06 -9.99 10.70
C HIS A 138 -7.44 -9.68 9.25
N ILE A 139 -6.45 -9.46 8.38
CA ILE A 139 -6.71 -9.19 6.97
C ILE A 139 -7.27 -10.44 6.28
N ALA A 140 -6.71 -11.63 6.53
CA ALA A 140 -7.19 -12.89 5.95
C ALA A 140 -8.65 -13.18 6.31
N ASP A 141 -9.02 -12.98 7.58
CA ASP A 141 -10.38 -13.22 8.07
C ASP A 141 -11.38 -12.23 7.46
N ASN A 142 -10.95 -10.99 7.17
CA ASN A 142 -11.79 -10.05 6.43
C ASN A 142 -12.05 -10.50 4.98
N PHE A 143 -11.03 -10.98 4.27
CA PHE A 143 -11.23 -11.54 2.92
C PHE A 143 -12.16 -12.76 2.95
N GLN A 144 -12.06 -13.61 3.98
CA GLN A 144 -12.97 -14.75 4.18
C GLN A 144 -14.41 -14.30 4.48
N ARG A 145 -14.64 -13.23 5.24
CA ARG A 145 -15.99 -12.69 5.46
C ARG A 145 -16.60 -12.10 4.20
N ILE A 146 -15.81 -11.37 3.41
CA ILE A 146 -16.23 -10.84 2.10
C ILE A 146 -16.68 -11.98 1.19
N LYS A 147 -15.95 -13.11 1.21
CA LYS A 147 -16.30 -14.34 0.50
C LYS A 147 -17.62 -14.93 0.94
N GLU A 148 -17.82 -15.09 2.25
CA GLU A 148 -19.03 -15.72 2.81
C GLU A 148 -20.31 -14.93 2.57
N ARG A 149 -20.23 -13.60 2.44
CA ARG A 149 -21.41 -12.76 2.18
C ARG A 149 -21.92 -12.83 0.75
N LYS A 150 -21.05 -13.19 -0.20
CA LYS A 150 -21.44 -13.39 -1.58
C LYS A 150 -21.89 -14.85 -1.71
N ASP A 151 -23.18 -15.11 -1.51
CA ASP A 151 -23.88 -16.41 -1.69
C ASP A 151 -23.86 -16.88 -3.18
N ASP A 152 -22.74 -16.72 -3.87
CA ASP A 152 -22.65 -16.89 -5.30
C ASP A 152 -21.65 -18.02 -5.59
N GLU A 153 -22.16 -19.14 -6.09
CA GLU A 153 -21.36 -20.31 -6.44
C GLU A 153 -20.38 -20.04 -7.61
N SER A 154 -20.54 -18.93 -8.35
CA SER A 154 -19.60 -18.53 -9.41
C SER A 154 -18.18 -18.21 -8.91
N TYR A 155 -18.00 -18.15 -7.59
CA TYR A 155 -16.76 -17.74 -6.93
C TYR A 155 -15.77 -18.89 -6.66
N LYS A 156 -16.16 -20.17 -6.76
CA LYS A 156 -15.22 -21.29 -6.60
C LYS A 156 -14.25 -21.37 -7.78
N GLY A 157 -12.98 -21.02 -7.53
CA GLY A 157 -11.89 -21.05 -8.52
C GLY A 157 -11.53 -19.68 -9.10
N ASN A 158 -12.12 -18.59 -8.59
CA ASN A 158 -11.77 -17.23 -9.00
C ASN A 158 -10.42 -16.80 -8.39
N PRO A 159 -9.46 -16.28 -9.17
CA PRO A 159 -8.22 -15.68 -8.66
C PRO A 159 -8.44 -14.56 -7.61
N GLU A 160 -9.65 -14.02 -7.47
CA GLU A 160 -10.03 -13.08 -6.40
C GLU A 160 -9.86 -13.62 -4.95
N TYR A 161 -9.72 -14.94 -4.74
CA TYR A 161 -9.41 -15.51 -3.42
C TYR A 161 -7.92 -15.80 -3.20
N ALA A 162 -7.07 -15.40 -4.14
CA ALA A 162 -5.63 -15.53 -3.99
C ALA A 162 -5.13 -14.76 -2.76
N ALA A 163 -5.77 -13.65 -2.38
CA ALA A 163 -5.40 -12.85 -1.21
C ALA A 163 -5.55 -13.64 0.11
N GLU A 164 -6.72 -14.23 0.34
CA GLU A 164 -7.01 -15.00 1.57
C GLU A 164 -6.05 -16.19 1.71
N ASP A 165 -5.91 -16.99 0.65
CA ASP A 165 -5.00 -18.15 0.63
C ASP A 165 -3.54 -17.73 0.83
N ALA A 166 -3.10 -16.67 0.13
CA ALA A 166 -1.75 -16.15 0.27
C ALA A 166 -1.47 -15.66 1.70
N LEU A 167 -2.41 -14.96 2.33
CA LEU A 167 -2.26 -14.48 3.70
C LEU A 167 -2.25 -15.63 4.72
N ARG A 168 -3.12 -16.63 4.56
CA ARG A 168 -3.11 -17.81 5.45
C ARG A 168 -1.82 -18.62 5.30
N TYR A 169 -1.32 -18.74 4.09
CA TYR A 169 -0.01 -19.34 3.83
C TYR A 169 1.12 -18.57 4.48
N LEU A 170 1.15 -17.24 4.27
CA LEU A 170 2.11 -16.32 4.85
C LEU A 170 2.14 -16.43 6.38
N ASN A 171 0.97 -16.44 7.02
CA ASN A 171 0.87 -16.66 8.46
C ASN A 171 1.46 -18.00 8.91
N HIS A 172 1.15 -19.07 8.18
CA HIS A 172 1.66 -20.40 8.50
C HIS A 172 3.19 -20.46 8.40
N ALA A 173 3.77 -19.95 7.31
CA ALA A 173 5.21 -19.96 7.05
C ALA A 173 5.99 -19.18 8.12
N ILE A 174 5.58 -17.93 8.41
CA ILE A 174 6.24 -17.10 9.44
C ILE A 174 6.15 -17.78 10.81
N ARG A 175 5.05 -18.47 11.13
CA ARG A 175 4.95 -19.24 12.39
C ARG A 175 5.92 -20.41 12.46
N GLN A 176 6.40 -20.92 11.34
CA GLN A 176 7.47 -21.93 11.27
C GLN A 176 8.88 -21.32 11.33
N GLY A 177 9.00 -19.99 11.46
CA GLY A 177 10.28 -19.27 11.53
C GLY A 177 10.82 -18.83 10.18
N ASP A 178 9.98 -18.84 9.14
CA ASP A 178 10.33 -18.29 7.83
C ASP A 178 10.35 -16.75 7.84
N THR A 179 11.06 -16.17 6.88
CA THR A 179 11.06 -14.72 6.63
C THR A 179 9.73 -14.29 6.00
N LEU A 180 9.45 -12.99 5.90
CA LEU A 180 8.24 -12.52 5.20
C LEU A 180 8.42 -12.62 3.67
N GLU A 181 9.63 -12.29 3.20
CA GLU A 181 9.98 -12.30 1.77
C GLU A 181 9.69 -13.64 1.10
N HIS A 182 10.19 -14.74 1.67
CA HIS A 182 10.15 -16.05 1.04
C HIS A 182 8.71 -16.55 0.74
N PRO A 183 7.79 -16.60 1.72
CA PRO A 183 6.40 -16.98 1.46
C PRO A 183 5.62 -15.97 0.61
N MET A 184 6.02 -14.70 0.55
CA MET A 184 5.45 -13.75 -0.41
C MET A 184 5.87 -14.08 -1.85
N GLU A 185 7.15 -14.45 -2.06
CA GLU A 185 7.67 -14.86 -3.37
C GLU A 185 6.99 -16.13 -3.90
N GLU A 186 6.74 -17.11 -3.04
CA GLU A 186 6.14 -18.38 -3.45
C GLU A 186 4.67 -18.25 -3.89
N LYS A 187 3.99 -17.17 -3.49
CA LYS A 187 2.61 -16.91 -3.84
C LYS A 187 2.53 -15.94 -5.01
N LEU A 188 1.98 -16.42 -6.13
CA LEU A 188 1.67 -15.61 -7.32
C LEU A 188 0.71 -14.43 -7.06
N PHE A 189 0.21 -14.29 -5.84
CA PHE A 189 -0.59 -13.15 -5.39
C PHE A 189 0.23 -11.85 -5.35
N PHE A 190 1.43 -11.90 -4.77
CA PHE A 190 2.27 -10.73 -4.57
C PHE A 190 3.12 -10.48 -5.81
N SER A 191 3.17 -9.22 -6.24
CA SER A 191 4.02 -8.81 -7.34
C SER A 191 5.49 -8.74 -6.90
N PRO A 192 6.41 -8.91 -7.84
CA PRO A 192 7.84 -8.63 -7.68
C PRO A 192 8.18 -7.40 -6.82
N LEU A 193 7.51 -6.28 -7.07
CA LEU A 193 7.74 -5.02 -6.36
C LEU A 193 7.40 -5.12 -4.86
N SER A 194 6.31 -5.78 -4.52
CA SER A 194 5.89 -5.98 -3.12
C SER A 194 6.83 -6.90 -2.36
N VAL A 195 7.25 -8.00 -2.99
CA VAL A 195 8.22 -8.94 -2.39
C VAL A 195 9.54 -8.21 -2.10
N TYR A 196 10.03 -7.44 -3.08
CA TYR A 196 11.25 -6.66 -2.91
C TYR A 196 11.17 -5.64 -1.78
N LEU A 197 10.12 -4.82 -1.73
CA LEU A 197 10.00 -3.82 -0.66
C LEU A 197 9.76 -4.47 0.72
N ALA A 198 9.10 -5.62 0.76
CA ALA A 198 9.00 -6.42 1.98
C ALA A 198 10.38 -6.89 2.46
N SER A 199 11.25 -7.37 1.56
CA SER A 199 12.60 -7.81 1.94
C SER A 199 13.49 -6.67 2.44
N ILE A 200 13.37 -5.48 1.84
CA ILE A 200 14.00 -4.27 2.37
C ILE A 200 13.49 -3.97 3.78
N GLY A 201 12.17 -4.00 3.99
CA GLY A 201 11.57 -3.75 5.31
C GLY A 201 11.97 -4.78 6.36
N GLU A 202 12.14 -6.04 5.96
CA GLU A 202 12.62 -7.11 6.83
C GLU A 202 14.03 -6.87 7.31
N TYR A 203 14.89 -6.43 6.38
CA TYR A 203 16.28 -6.17 6.68
C TYR A 203 16.46 -4.92 7.55
N THR A 204 15.71 -3.85 7.28
CA THR A 204 15.85 -2.56 8.00
C THR A 204 15.01 -2.49 9.28
N GLY A 205 14.03 -3.37 9.45
CA GLY A 205 13.04 -3.30 10.53
C GLY A 205 11.89 -2.32 10.28
N ASP A 206 11.82 -1.72 9.09
CA ASP A 206 10.81 -0.72 8.69
C ASP A 206 9.70 -1.33 7.80
N PHE A 207 9.25 -2.56 8.12
CA PHE A 207 8.22 -3.27 7.36
C PHE A 207 6.94 -2.45 7.12
N ASP A 208 6.51 -1.72 8.14
CA ASP A 208 5.30 -0.90 8.07
C ASP A 208 5.40 0.15 6.95
N LYS A 209 6.52 0.87 6.90
CA LYS A 209 6.80 1.90 5.89
C LYS A 209 6.97 1.29 4.51
N THR A 210 7.73 0.20 4.36
CA THR A 210 8.00 -0.37 3.04
C THR A 210 6.78 -1.03 2.41
N LEU A 211 5.90 -1.65 3.21
CA LEU A 211 4.63 -2.19 2.71
C LEU A 211 3.65 -1.08 2.30
N MET A 212 3.54 0.00 3.08
CA MET A 212 2.78 1.18 2.67
C MET A 212 3.34 1.78 1.37
N LYS A 213 4.68 1.86 1.24
CA LYS A 213 5.30 2.35 0.01
C LYS A 213 5.04 1.43 -1.18
N SER A 214 5.06 0.11 -0.98
CA SER A 214 4.67 -0.82 -2.02
C SER A 214 3.28 -0.48 -2.54
N ALA A 215 2.29 -0.40 -1.64
CA ALA A 215 0.92 -0.07 -2.01
C ALA A 215 0.81 1.24 -2.81
N GLU A 216 1.52 2.31 -2.40
CA GLU A 216 1.58 3.57 -3.14
C GLU A 216 2.13 3.39 -4.56
N LEU A 217 3.20 2.63 -4.75
CA LEU A 217 3.82 2.43 -6.07
C LEU A 217 3.00 1.49 -6.96
N LEU A 218 2.41 0.44 -6.37
CA LEU A 218 1.50 -0.45 -7.09
C LEU A 218 0.31 0.33 -7.64
N GLU A 219 -0.23 1.23 -6.81
CA GLU A 219 -1.34 2.08 -7.17
C GLU A 219 -0.95 3.16 -8.18
N LEU A 220 0.21 3.81 -8.00
CA LEU A 220 0.72 4.79 -8.94
C LEU A 220 0.82 4.19 -10.34
N GLY A 221 1.42 3.00 -10.47
CA GLY A 221 1.51 2.26 -11.73
C GLY A 221 0.18 1.80 -12.29
N SER A 222 -0.84 1.71 -11.45
CA SER A 222 -2.20 1.31 -11.82
C SER A 222 -3.03 2.49 -12.36
N ARG A 223 -2.77 3.70 -11.86
CA ARG A 223 -3.48 4.94 -12.23
C ARG A 223 -2.85 5.66 -13.41
N THR A 224 -1.52 5.65 -13.47
CA THR A 224 -0.75 6.42 -14.45
C THR A 224 -0.36 5.55 -15.63
N LYS A 225 0.02 6.18 -16.74
CA LYS A 225 0.62 5.48 -17.88
C LYS A 225 2.11 5.20 -17.67
N MET A 226 2.57 5.16 -16.41
CA MET A 226 3.96 4.85 -16.11
C MET A 226 4.32 3.49 -16.67
N SER A 227 5.43 3.46 -17.39
CA SER A 227 6.04 2.22 -17.79
C SER A 227 6.56 1.47 -16.56
N PRO A 228 6.67 0.13 -16.63
CA PRO A 228 7.31 -0.65 -15.58
C PRO A 228 8.71 -0.13 -15.21
N ALA A 229 9.47 0.38 -16.18
CA ALA A 229 10.79 0.95 -15.94
C ALA A 229 10.76 2.19 -15.04
N GLU A 230 9.79 3.09 -15.24
CA GLU A 230 9.65 4.30 -14.42
C GLU A 230 9.22 3.96 -12.98
N ILE A 231 8.32 2.99 -12.81
CA ILE A 231 7.92 2.51 -11.46
C ILE A 231 9.13 1.92 -10.75
N ASN A 232 9.90 1.12 -11.46
CA ASN A 232 11.08 0.46 -10.91
C ASN A 232 12.20 1.45 -10.56
N GLU A 233 12.34 2.53 -11.33
CA GLU A 233 13.25 3.64 -11.00
C GLU A 233 12.87 4.31 -9.67
N VAL A 234 11.58 4.62 -9.48
CA VAL A 234 11.09 5.20 -8.21
C VAL A 234 11.32 4.24 -7.03
N ALA A 235 11.01 2.96 -7.22
CA ALA A 235 11.21 1.91 -6.23
C ALA A 235 12.69 1.73 -5.87
N PHE A 236 13.57 1.77 -6.86
CA PHE A 236 15.01 1.68 -6.68
C PHE A 236 15.54 2.81 -5.78
N TYR A 237 15.22 4.06 -6.08
CA TYR A 237 15.70 5.20 -5.29
C TYR A 237 15.13 5.21 -3.87
N TYR A 238 13.88 4.78 -3.70
CA TYR A 238 13.30 4.60 -2.38
C TYR A 238 14.04 3.53 -1.56
N ALA A 239 14.24 2.34 -2.15
CA ALA A 239 14.94 1.24 -1.49
C ALA A 239 16.38 1.62 -1.16
N PHE A 240 17.08 2.30 -2.08
CA PHE A 240 18.43 2.78 -1.86
C PHE A 240 18.46 3.76 -0.67
N GLY A 241 17.62 4.79 -0.67
CA GLY A 241 17.55 5.75 0.45
C GLY A 241 17.25 5.06 1.79
N THR A 242 16.30 4.12 1.80
CA THR A 242 15.91 3.37 3.01
C THR A 242 17.04 2.51 3.57
N LEU A 243 17.79 1.82 2.70
CA LEU A 243 18.93 0.99 3.11
C LEU A 243 20.06 1.85 3.71
N ILE A 244 20.34 3.02 3.14
CA ILE A 244 21.36 3.91 3.70
C ILE A 244 20.89 4.54 5.00
N ASP A 245 19.63 4.97 5.10
CA ASP A 245 19.05 5.51 6.35
C ASP A 245 19.12 4.49 7.50
N ALA A 246 18.99 3.20 7.19
CA ALA A 246 19.20 2.10 8.13
C ALA A 246 20.68 1.86 8.52
N GLY A 247 21.62 2.67 8.01
CA GLY A 247 23.03 2.65 8.38
C GLY A 247 23.88 1.60 7.65
N LEU A 248 23.43 1.10 6.50
CA LEU A 248 24.20 0.13 5.72
C LEU A 248 25.37 0.81 4.98
N SER A 249 26.45 0.06 4.79
CA SER A 249 27.53 0.48 3.90
C SER A 249 27.07 0.46 2.45
N LEU A 250 27.67 1.30 1.60
CA LEU A 250 27.45 1.32 0.16
C LEU A 250 27.57 -0.07 -0.49
N GLU A 251 28.60 -0.82 -0.10
CA GLU A 251 28.83 -2.18 -0.59
C GLU A 251 27.61 -3.06 -0.31
N ARG A 252 27.14 -3.08 0.94
CA ARG A 252 26.04 -3.93 1.35
C ARG A 252 24.73 -3.50 0.73
N THR A 253 24.50 -2.19 0.62
CA THR A 253 23.35 -1.62 -0.06
C THR A 253 23.32 -2.04 -1.53
N PHE A 254 24.41 -1.92 -2.28
CA PHE A 254 24.44 -2.36 -3.68
C PHE A 254 24.27 -3.87 -3.84
N MET A 255 24.78 -4.70 -2.92
CA MET A 255 24.51 -6.14 -2.94
C MET A 255 23.01 -6.45 -2.79
N MET A 256 22.34 -5.79 -1.85
CA MET A 256 20.89 -5.97 -1.64
C MET A 256 20.05 -5.46 -2.82
N LEU A 257 20.40 -4.29 -3.35
CA LEU A 257 19.76 -3.75 -4.55
C LEU A 257 19.98 -4.68 -5.76
N GLN A 258 21.16 -5.29 -5.89
CA GLN A 258 21.46 -6.27 -6.94
C GLN A 258 20.60 -7.52 -6.80
N ASP A 259 20.49 -8.08 -5.60
CA ASP A 259 19.71 -9.29 -5.37
C ASP A 259 18.21 -9.05 -5.66
N GLY A 260 17.67 -7.91 -5.23
CA GLY A 260 16.32 -7.50 -5.62
C GLY A 260 16.15 -7.24 -7.12
N SER A 261 17.20 -6.74 -7.79
CA SER A 261 17.18 -6.47 -9.23
C SER A 261 17.08 -7.75 -10.06
N LYS A 262 17.76 -8.83 -9.63
CA LYS A 262 17.77 -10.13 -10.33
C LYS A 262 16.37 -10.73 -10.38
N ASN A 263 15.59 -10.49 -9.34
CA ASN A 263 14.30 -11.11 -9.18
C ASN A 263 13.16 -10.22 -9.69
N TYR A 264 13.27 -8.88 -9.60
CA TYR A 264 12.05 -8.08 -9.59
C TYR A 264 12.01 -6.74 -10.33
N LEU A 265 13.12 -5.99 -10.51
CA LEU A 265 12.97 -4.55 -10.77
C LEU A 265 13.87 -3.89 -11.83
N ILE A 266 15.06 -4.40 -12.14
CA ILE A 266 15.93 -3.68 -13.07
C ILE A 266 16.23 -4.63 -14.22
N GLY A 267 16.10 -4.11 -15.45
CA GLY A 267 16.44 -4.86 -16.66
C GLY A 267 17.86 -5.47 -16.59
N PRO A 268 18.23 -6.27 -17.59
CA PRO A 268 19.31 -7.28 -17.56
C PRO A 268 20.75 -6.80 -17.28
N GLU A 269 20.96 -5.57 -16.85
CA GLU A 269 22.28 -5.04 -16.50
C GLU A 269 22.68 -5.42 -15.06
N ALA A 270 22.52 -6.69 -14.67
CA ALA A 270 23.03 -7.20 -13.39
C ALA A 270 24.53 -6.90 -13.18
N ASN A 271 25.25 -6.70 -14.30
CA ASN A 271 26.67 -6.32 -14.35
C ASN A 271 26.94 -4.88 -13.85
N VAL A 272 25.95 -3.98 -13.84
CA VAL A 272 26.10 -2.60 -13.33
C VAL A 272 26.44 -2.63 -11.85
N PHE A 273 25.70 -3.43 -11.07
CA PHE A 273 25.95 -3.55 -9.64
C PHE A 273 27.29 -4.17 -9.30
N ASP A 274 27.82 -5.10 -10.10
CA ASP A 274 29.15 -5.67 -9.85
C ASP A 274 30.23 -4.59 -9.86
N GLY A 275 30.15 -3.65 -10.81
CA GLY A 275 31.03 -2.48 -10.85
C GLY A 275 30.86 -1.59 -9.61
N MET A 276 29.63 -1.28 -9.24
CA MET A 276 29.31 -0.43 -8.09
C MET A 276 29.76 -1.06 -6.76
N ILE A 277 29.58 -2.38 -6.59
CA ILE A 277 30.03 -3.13 -5.42
C ILE A 277 31.55 -3.11 -5.32
N ASN A 278 32.26 -3.33 -6.43
CA ASN A 278 33.72 -3.30 -6.44
C ASN A 278 34.28 -1.91 -6.13
N ASP A 279 33.66 -0.86 -6.68
CA ASP A 279 34.04 0.51 -6.36
C ASP A 279 33.75 0.86 -4.89
N ALA A 280 32.59 0.44 -4.36
CA ALA A 280 32.24 0.64 -2.95
C ALA A 280 33.23 -0.07 -2.00
N LYS A 281 33.66 -1.30 -2.32
CA LYS A 281 34.74 -2.01 -1.61
C LYS A 281 36.07 -1.24 -1.62
N GLY A 282 36.32 -0.51 -2.71
CA GLY A 282 37.46 0.38 -2.86
C GLY A 282 37.35 1.71 -2.12
N ASN A 283 36.26 1.96 -1.37
CA ASN A 283 35.93 3.25 -0.76
C ASN A 283 35.86 4.41 -1.76
N VAL A 284 35.43 4.13 -3.00
CA VAL A 284 35.14 5.18 -3.98
C VAL A 284 33.91 5.95 -3.51
N ALA A 285 33.97 7.28 -3.61
CA ALA A 285 32.86 8.15 -3.22
C ALA A 285 31.60 7.86 -4.07
N LEU A 286 30.41 7.94 -3.46
CA LEU A 286 29.17 7.56 -4.13
C LEU A 286 28.96 8.35 -5.43
N GLU A 287 29.21 9.66 -5.44
CA GLU A 287 29.03 10.48 -6.63
C GLU A 287 29.88 9.94 -7.80
N THR A 288 31.11 9.52 -7.52
CA THR A 288 32.00 8.92 -8.53
C THR A 288 31.51 7.55 -8.98
N ILE A 289 30.89 6.76 -8.09
CA ILE A 289 30.27 5.47 -8.46
C ILE A 289 29.10 5.72 -9.42
N LEU A 290 28.23 6.67 -9.10
CA LEU A 290 27.03 6.97 -9.90
C LEU A 290 27.38 7.64 -11.24
N GLU A 291 28.38 8.53 -11.29
CA GLU A 291 28.87 9.16 -12.53
C GLU A 291 29.34 8.14 -13.57
N LYS A 292 29.88 6.99 -13.15
CA LYS A 292 30.31 5.92 -14.05
C LYS A 292 29.14 5.19 -14.71
N GLN A 293 27.94 5.27 -14.13
CA GLN A 293 26.76 4.53 -14.58
C GLN A 293 25.87 5.43 -15.42
N SER A 294 25.78 5.15 -16.73
CA SER A 294 24.96 5.93 -17.66
C SER A 294 23.45 5.82 -17.42
N SER A 295 23.01 4.86 -16.59
CA SER A 295 21.61 4.62 -16.26
C SER A 295 21.05 5.60 -15.23
N PHE A 296 21.89 6.34 -14.50
CA PHE A 296 21.44 7.27 -13.47
C PHE A 296 21.22 8.68 -14.05
N SER A 297 20.18 9.34 -13.54
CA SER A 297 19.89 10.72 -13.90
C SER A 297 21.06 11.66 -13.55
N PRO A 298 21.59 12.45 -14.50
CA PRO A 298 22.64 13.43 -14.22
C PRO A 298 22.25 14.47 -13.15
N ASP A 299 20.95 14.78 -13.05
CA ASP A 299 20.43 15.69 -12.02
C ASP A 299 20.59 15.10 -10.61
N LEU A 300 20.28 13.81 -10.44
CA LEU A 300 20.48 13.13 -9.17
C LEU A 300 21.96 13.09 -8.77
N VAL A 301 22.83 12.70 -9.71
CA VAL A 301 24.28 12.65 -9.48
C VAL A 301 24.80 14.00 -9.00
N LYS A 302 24.36 15.09 -9.65
CA LYS A 302 24.72 16.45 -9.26
C LYS A 302 24.24 16.81 -7.85
N ARG A 303 23.04 16.39 -7.44
CA ARG A 303 22.50 16.65 -6.10
C ARG A 303 23.27 15.89 -5.02
N LEU A 304 23.63 14.63 -5.30
CA LEU A 304 24.40 13.78 -4.38
C LEU A 304 25.86 14.20 -4.25
N ALA A 305 26.38 14.99 -5.19
CA ALA A 305 27.73 15.57 -5.11
C ALA A 305 27.85 16.73 -4.11
N ASP A 306 26.74 17.25 -3.54
CA ASP A 306 26.81 18.28 -2.51
C ASP A 306 27.12 17.65 -1.14
N PRO A 307 28.30 17.90 -0.54
CA PRO A 307 28.69 17.28 0.73
C PRO A 307 27.86 17.78 1.93
N ASN A 308 27.04 18.83 1.76
CA ASN A 308 26.19 19.36 2.82
C ASN A 308 24.80 18.73 2.83
N VAL A 309 24.47 17.92 1.83
CA VAL A 309 23.16 17.28 1.72
C VAL A 309 23.28 15.84 2.21
N PRO A 310 22.49 15.44 3.24
CA PRO A 310 22.36 14.04 3.59
C PRO A 310 21.78 13.28 2.40
N TRP A 311 22.63 12.51 1.74
CA TRP A 311 22.29 11.65 0.61
C TRP A 311 21.05 10.77 0.85
N GLU A 312 20.79 10.30 2.07
CA GLU A 312 19.58 9.53 2.40
C GLU A 312 18.31 10.34 2.15
N GLN A 313 18.30 11.58 2.64
CA GLN A 313 17.17 12.48 2.50
C GLN A 313 17.00 12.91 1.04
N GLU A 314 18.09 13.10 0.30
CA GLU A 314 18.01 13.50 -1.11
C GLU A 314 17.56 12.34 -2.01
N LEU A 315 17.95 11.09 -1.73
CA LEU A 315 17.44 9.91 -2.45
C LEU A 315 15.93 9.74 -2.24
N LEU A 316 15.46 9.86 -1.00
CA LEU A 316 14.03 9.78 -0.67
C LEU A 316 13.25 10.93 -1.31
N LYS A 317 13.80 12.15 -1.26
CA LYS A 317 13.22 13.34 -1.91
C LYS A 317 13.17 13.18 -3.43
N TYR A 318 14.23 12.68 -4.05
CA TYR A 318 14.27 12.44 -5.49
C TYR A 318 13.23 11.39 -5.92
N SER A 319 13.08 10.31 -5.14
CA SER A 319 12.01 9.32 -5.34
C SER A 319 10.62 9.97 -5.29
N ALA A 320 10.36 10.85 -4.31
CA ALA A 320 9.11 11.59 -4.20
C ALA A 320 8.87 12.57 -5.36
N GLU A 321 9.92 13.29 -5.80
CA GLU A 321 9.86 14.19 -6.96
C GLU A 321 9.55 13.44 -8.26
N LEU A 322 10.16 12.26 -8.46
CA LEU A 322 9.86 11.40 -9.60
C LEU A 322 8.41 10.94 -9.55
N GLN A 323 7.94 10.44 -8.40
CA GLN A 323 6.54 10.06 -8.21
C GLN A 323 5.58 11.21 -8.53
N GLU A 324 5.85 12.42 -8.03
CA GLU A 324 5.03 13.60 -8.34
C GLU A 324 5.05 13.93 -9.84
N LYS A 325 6.25 13.93 -10.46
CA LYS A 325 6.42 14.18 -11.88
C LYS A 325 5.61 13.21 -12.73
N TYR A 326 5.64 11.92 -12.40
CA TYR A 326 4.91 10.90 -13.14
C TYR A 326 3.41 10.94 -12.88
N SER A 327 2.97 11.31 -11.68
CA SER A 327 1.54 11.45 -11.36
C SER A 327 0.83 12.56 -12.16
N LYS A 328 1.59 13.53 -12.69
CA LYS A 328 1.05 14.65 -13.48
C LYS A 328 0.90 14.33 -14.98
N ASN A 329 1.42 13.20 -15.45
CA ASN A 329 1.42 12.80 -16.87
C ASN A 329 0.34 11.76 -17.18
#